data_AF-A0A2S5CPW4-F1
#
_entry.id   AF-A0A2S5CPW4-F1
#
_cell.length_a   1.000
_cell.length_b   1.000
_cell.length_c   1.000
_cell.angle_alpha   90.00
_cell.angle_beta   90.00
_cell.angle_gamma   90.00
#
_symmetry.space_group_name_H-M   'P 1'
#
loop_
_entity.id
_entity.type
_entity.pdbx_description
1 polymer ?
#
loop_
_entity_poly.entity_id
_entity_poly.type
_entity_poly.pdbx_seq_one_letter_code
_entity_poly.pdbx_strand_id
1 'polypeptide(L)'
;MITSHLLIMMIDLLTCAKENIIPLEEQCTQTLSGLDDYKTVQAKAFKQWVADNAHISVNMGYFVAHLLAKGQRYKNCYEVADANGTEIDIPNKKFLGRRLAFDAAVANSRQFKYGALNGGCCGLQTYYQGPCCVLLDADFSEKLTAFCLAGNSLKHYFPDVDISHADTNRLDDSKLQADVAPYSYRHCFATLQRIDELSQRDKEEWARILLDDAQGRYFEIIFLEGFSREDLKEIRISHKEYSKIKSLTKEKSKRPLTLEEIDTLAYYKTILENCNKPQKIDQAGYFKLEPKKKL
;
A
#
# COMPACT_ATOMS: atom_id res chain seq x y z
N MET A 1 27.73 -15.32 37.19
CA MET A 1 26.45 -15.08 36.48
C MET A 1 26.78 -14.74 35.04
N ILE A 2 26.62 -15.71 34.14
CA ILE A 2 26.79 -15.47 32.70
C ILE A 2 25.45 -14.92 32.21
N THR A 3 25.37 -13.61 32.00
CA THR A 3 24.28 -13.01 31.23
C THR A 3 24.43 -13.51 29.79
N SER A 4 23.74 -14.60 29.46
CA SER A 4 23.48 -15.02 28.09
C SER A 4 22.82 -13.85 27.37
N HIS A 5 23.61 -13.03 26.67
CA HIS A 5 23.11 -12.15 25.64
C HIS A 5 22.69 -13.06 24.49
N LEU A 6 21.44 -13.55 24.55
CA LEU A 6 20.76 -14.07 23.38
C LEU A 6 20.78 -12.93 22.35
N LEU A 7 21.65 -13.05 21.35
CA LEU A 7 21.50 -12.31 20.11
C LEU A 7 20.15 -12.75 19.55
N ILE A 8 19.13 -11.94 19.77
CA ILE A 8 17.88 -12.08 19.05
C ILE A 8 18.24 -11.78 17.60
N MET A 9 18.30 -12.83 16.77
CA MET A 9 18.48 -12.67 15.34
C MET A 9 17.24 -11.94 14.81
N MET A 10 17.44 -10.74 14.28
CA MET A 10 16.37 -10.01 13.64
C MET A 10 15.94 -10.74 12.35
N ILE A 11 14.64 -10.75 12.08
CA ILE A 11 14.05 -11.34 10.88
C ILE A 11 14.43 -10.47 9.67
N ASP A 12 15.02 -11.09 8.66
CA ASP A 12 15.24 -10.45 7.37
C ASP A 12 14.12 -10.82 6.39
N LEU A 13 13.08 -9.98 6.36
CA LEU A 13 11.91 -10.20 5.50
C LEU A 13 12.25 -10.20 4.01
N LEU A 14 13.35 -9.57 3.58
CA LEU A 14 13.77 -9.60 2.18
C LEU A 14 14.32 -10.97 1.80
N THR A 15 15.09 -11.58 2.71
CA THR A 15 15.59 -12.94 2.54
C THR A 15 14.44 -13.94 2.60
N CYS A 16 13.56 -13.84 3.60
CA CYS A 16 12.36 -14.69 3.68
C CYS A 16 11.48 -14.60 2.42
N ALA A 17 11.26 -13.38 1.90
CA ALA A 17 10.48 -13.20 0.67
C ALA A 17 11.12 -13.95 -0.53
N LYS A 18 12.45 -13.90 -0.67
CA LYS A 18 13.16 -14.62 -1.74
C LYS A 18 13.08 -16.13 -1.57
N GLU A 19 13.23 -16.62 -0.33
CA GLU A 19 13.13 -18.05 -0.02
C GLU A 19 11.72 -18.60 -0.26
N ASN A 20 10.70 -17.78 -0.09
CA ASN A 20 9.30 -18.16 -0.32
C ASN A 20 8.88 -18.21 -1.80
N ILE A 21 9.75 -17.85 -2.77
CA ILE A 21 9.39 -17.89 -4.20
C ILE A 21 8.94 -19.28 -4.64
N ILE A 22 9.79 -20.29 -4.43
CA ILE A 22 9.54 -21.66 -4.89
C ILE A 22 8.32 -22.26 -4.17
N PRO A 23 8.24 -22.22 -2.81
CA PRO A 23 7.06 -22.70 -2.11
C PRO A 23 5.75 -22.03 -2.57
N LEU A 24 5.77 -20.72 -2.84
CA LEU A 24 4.59 -19.98 -3.27
C LEU A 24 4.15 -20.39 -4.69
N GLU A 25 5.08 -20.59 -5.61
CA GLU A 25 4.78 -21.09 -6.96
C GLU A 25 4.18 -22.50 -6.94
N GLU A 26 4.79 -23.40 -6.15
CA GLU A 26 4.33 -24.77 -5.98
C GLU A 26 2.93 -24.80 -5.37
N GLN A 27 2.72 -24.06 -4.27
CA GLN A 27 1.42 -23.94 -3.63
C GLN A 27 0.37 -23.36 -4.58
N CYS A 28 0.71 -22.30 -5.32
CA CYS A 28 -0.20 -21.69 -6.29
C CYS A 28 -0.62 -22.70 -7.36
N THR A 29 0.34 -23.44 -7.91
CA THR A 29 0.09 -24.45 -8.94
C THR A 29 -0.75 -25.60 -8.40
N GLN A 30 -0.39 -26.13 -7.23
CA GLN A 30 -1.11 -27.23 -6.59
C GLN A 30 -2.54 -26.83 -6.25
N THR A 31 -2.75 -25.68 -5.61
CA THR A 31 -4.08 -25.18 -5.27
C THR A 31 -4.94 -25.02 -6.53
N LEU A 32 -4.42 -24.38 -7.58
CA LEU A 32 -5.17 -24.20 -8.84
C LEU A 32 -5.50 -25.53 -9.54
N SER A 33 -4.68 -26.56 -9.37
CA SER A 33 -4.96 -27.90 -9.92
C SER A 33 -6.02 -28.69 -9.16
N GLY A 34 -6.26 -28.34 -7.89
CA GLY A 34 -7.19 -29.03 -6.99
C GLY A 34 -8.59 -28.41 -6.93
N LEU A 35 -8.85 -27.31 -7.64
CA LEU A 35 -10.14 -26.64 -7.69
C LEU A 35 -11.07 -27.26 -8.73
N ASP A 36 -12.38 -27.02 -8.56
CA ASP A 36 -13.34 -27.27 -9.63
C ASP A 36 -13.08 -26.35 -10.85
N ASP A 37 -13.62 -26.72 -12.02
CA ASP A 37 -13.36 -26.02 -13.28
C ASP A 37 -13.72 -24.53 -13.22
N TYR A 38 -14.85 -24.19 -12.59
CA TYR A 38 -15.30 -22.80 -12.49
C TYR A 38 -14.36 -21.97 -11.62
N LYS A 39 -14.01 -22.46 -10.42
CA LYS A 39 -13.05 -21.80 -9.53
C LYS A 39 -11.67 -21.69 -10.16
N THR A 40 -11.23 -22.71 -10.89
CA THR A 40 -9.96 -22.69 -11.62
C THR A 40 -9.92 -21.57 -12.65
N VAL A 41 -10.98 -21.40 -13.44
CA VAL A 41 -11.09 -20.32 -14.44
C VAL A 41 -11.06 -18.95 -13.75
N GLN A 42 -11.85 -18.76 -12.71
CA GLN A 42 -11.88 -17.50 -11.96
C GLN A 42 -10.52 -17.17 -11.33
N ALA A 43 -9.88 -18.14 -10.70
CA ALA A 43 -8.59 -17.95 -10.04
C ALA A 43 -7.45 -17.65 -11.03
N LYS A 44 -7.41 -18.33 -12.19
CA LYS A 44 -6.44 -18.02 -13.26
C LYS A 44 -6.68 -16.62 -13.84
N ALA A 45 -7.93 -16.25 -14.07
CA ALA A 45 -8.28 -14.94 -14.61
C ALA A 45 -7.96 -13.81 -13.62
N PHE A 46 -8.22 -14.01 -12.33
CA PHE A 46 -7.85 -13.06 -11.27
C PHE A 46 -6.32 -12.95 -11.16
N LYS A 47 -5.59 -14.08 -11.12
CA LYS A 47 -4.13 -14.10 -11.10
C LYS A 47 -3.54 -13.26 -12.23
N GLN A 48 -4.02 -13.46 -13.46
CA GLN A 48 -3.58 -12.67 -14.61
C GLN A 48 -3.94 -11.19 -14.46
N TRP A 49 -5.18 -10.89 -14.03
CA TRP A 49 -5.61 -9.52 -13.81
C TRP A 49 -4.76 -8.78 -12.76
N VAL A 50 -4.36 -9.44 -11.68
CA VAL A 50 -3.46 -8.86 -10.66
C VAL A 50 -2.08 -8.59 -11.26
N ALA A 51 -1.54 -9.48 -12.09
CA ALA A 51 -0.26 -9.24 -12.77
C ALA A 51 -0.33 -7.98 -13.65
N ASP A 52 -1.42 -7.82 -14.40
CA ASP A 52 -1.58 -6.76 -15.40
C ASP A 52 -2.02 -5.40 -14.81
N ASN A 53 -2.77 -5.41 -13.70
CA ASN A 53 -3.48 -4.21 -13.22
C ASN A 53 -3.08 -3.76 -11.81
N ALA A 54 -2.41 -4.60 -11.02
CA ALA A 54 -2.10 -4.24 -9.65
C ALA A 54 -0.86 -3.35 -9.57
N HIS A 55 -1.02 -2.23 -8.88
CA HIS A 55 0.01 -1.24 -8.62
C HIS A 55 0.28 -1.14 -7.11
N ILE A 56 1.43 -0.55 -6.77
CA ILE A 56 1.68 -0.09 -5.40
C ILE A 56 0.98 1.26 -5.25
N SER A 57 0.12 1.35 -4.23
CA SER A 57 -0.50 2.61 -3.82
C SER A 57 -0.01 3.04 -2.45
N VAL A 58 0.16 4.35 -2.26
CA VAL A 58 0.51 4.97 -0.97
C VAL A 58 -0.49 6.08 -0.71
N ASN A 59 -1.24 5.95 0.39
CA ASN A 59 -2.09 7.04 0.84
C ASN A 59 -1.21 8.11 1.51
N MET A 60 -1.55 9.39 1.38
CA MET A 60 -0.82 10.46 2.04
C MET A 60 -1.71 11.71 2.23
N GLY A 61 -1.28 12.59 3.14
CA GLY A 61 -1.94 13.87 3.38
C GLY A 61 -1.74 14.82 2.21
N TYR A 62 -2.65 15.80 2.07
CA TYR A 62 -2.61 16.79 0.97
C TYR A 62 -1.26 17.49 0.84
N PHE A 63 -0.68 17.90 1.97
CA PHE A 63 0.60 18.59 1.97
C PHE A 63 1.73 17.70 1.45
N VAL A 64 1.78 16.44 1.86
CA VAL A 64 2.80 15.48 1.38
C VAL A 64 2.63 15.19 -0.11
N ALA A 65 1.39 14.99 -0.56
CA ALA A 65 1.08 14.81 -1.98
C ALA A 65 1.48 16.05 -2.81
N HIS A 66 1.26 17.25 -2.28
CA HIS A 66 1.67 18.48 -2.93
C HIS A 66 3.21 18.59 -3.06
N LEU A 67 3.94 18.34 -1.96
CA LEU A 67 5.41 18.35 -1.98
C LEU A 67 5.96 17.35 -2.99
N LEU A 68 5.38 16.15 -3.04
CA LEU A 68 5.71 15.13 -4.03
C LEU A 68 5.44 15.61 -5.46
N ALA A 69 4.29 16.25 -5.72
CA ALA A 69 3.97 16.83 -7.02
C ALA A 69 4.92 17.97 -7.44
N LYS A 70 5.56 18.64 -6.47
CA LYS A 70 6.64 19.62 -6.69
C LYS A 70 8.02 18.98 -6.87
N GLY A 71 8.11 17.65 -6.91
CA GLY A 71 9.35 16.91 -7.14
C GLY A 71 10.12 16.56 -5.86
N GLN A 72 9.56 16.81 -4.67
CA GLN A 72 10.19 16.32 -3.45
C GLN A 72 10.06 14.81 -3.35
N ARG A 73 11.13 14.15 -2.90
CA ARG A 73 11.13 12.72 -2.66
C ARG A 73 10.27 12.38 -1.43
N TYR A 74 9.46 11.34 -1.54
CA TYR A 74 8.72 10.74 -0.43
C TYR A 74 9.65 10.19 0.63
N LYS A 75 9.33 10.48 1.90
CA LYS A 75 10.07 10.07 3.09
C LYS A 75 9.14 9.32 4.04
N ASN A 76 9.65 8.28 4.70
CA ASN A 76 8.96 7.62 5.81
C ASN A 76 9.07 8.45 7.10
N CYS A 77 8.40 8.01 8.18
CA CYS A 77 8.36 8.77 9.44
C CYS A 77 9.75 8.94 10.10
N TYR A 78 10.66 7.97 9.95
CA TYR A 78 12.02 8.06 10.49
C TYR A 78 12.84 9.09 9.70
N GLU A 79 12.82 9.01 8.37
CA GLU A 79 13.50 9.96 7.49
C GLU A 79 13.00 11.41 7.68
N VAL A 80 11.71 11.59 8.01
CA VAL A 80 11.14 12.90 8.36
C VAL A 80 11.63 13.39 9.72
N ALA A 81 11.62 12.51 10.74
CA ALA A 81 12.08 12.83 12.09
C ALA A 81 13.56 13.24 12.10
N ASP A 82 14.41 12.45 11.43
CA ASP A 82 15.84 12.72 11.29
C ASP A 82 16.10 14.05 10.56
N ALA A 83 15.37 14.32 9.47
CA ALA A 83 15.53 15.55 8.69
C ALA A 83 15.12 16.82 9.47
N ASN A 84 14.19 16.69 10.41
CA ASN A 84 13.70 17.80 11.22
C ASN A 84 14.37 17.91 12.59
N GLY A 85 15.19 16.92 12.97
CA GLY A 85 15.76 16.82 14.32
C GLY A 85 14.69 16.64 15.40
N THR A 86 13.60 15.94 15.09
CA THR A 86 12.47 15.72 15.98
C THR A 86 12.34 14.25 16.39
N GLU A 87 11.56 13.96 17.41
CA GLU A 87 11.13 12.58 17.69
C GLU A 87 10.24 12.05 16.55
N ILE A 88 10.18 10.72 16.43
CA ILE A 88 9.34 10.04 15.44
C ILE A 88 7.88 10.29 15.78
N ASP A 89 7.16 10.95 14.87
CA ASP A 89 5.72 11.12 14.98
C ASP A 89 5.01 9.93 14.31
N ILE A 90 4.51 9.02 15.14
CA ILE A 90 3.61 7.96 14.69
C ILE A 90 2.18 8.49 14.81
N PRO A 91 1.44 8.67 13.70
CA PRO A 91 0.12 9.32 13.68
C PRO A 91 -0.94 8.68 14.61
N ASN A 92 -0.69 7.46 15.09
CA ASN A 92 -1.51 6.81 16.09
C ASN A 92 -0.66 6.15 17.18
N LYS A 93 -0.63 6.77 18.37
CA LYS A 93 0.06 6.25 19.55
C LYS A 93 -0.38 4.83 19.94
N LYS A 94 -1.58 4.37 19.55
CA LYS A 94 -2.02 2.98 19.76
C LYS A 94 -1.18 1.95 19.00
N PHE A 95 -0.49 2.35 17.94
CA PHE A 95 0.41 1.48 17.17
C PHE A 95 1.88 1.67 17.54
N LEU A 96 2.21 2.60 18.46
CA LEU A 96 3.59 2.87 18.83
C LEU A 96 4.28 1.62 19.41
N GLY A 97 3.64 0.93 20.38
CA GLY A 97 4.21 -0.28 20.96
C GLY A 97 4.45 -1.38 19.91
N ARG A 98 3.49 -1.58 19.00
CA ARG A 98 3.61 -2.55 17.90
C ARG A 98 4.68 -2.18 16.89
N ARG A 99 4.79 -0.89 16.54
CA ARG A 99 5.86 -0.39 15.68
C ARG A 99 7.22 -0.67 16.30
N LEU A 100 7.40 -0.30 17.58
CA LEU A 100 8.67 -0.50 18.27
C LEU A 100 9.01 -2.00 18.41
N ALA A 101 8.03 -2.85 18.68
CA ALA A 101 8.21 -4.30 18.71
C ALA A 101 8.59 -4.84 17.32
N PHE A 102 7.88 -4.44 16.27
CA PHE A 102 8.21 -4.81 14.90
C PHE A 102 9.62 -4.35 14.52
N ASP A 103 10.00 -3.14 14.90
CA ASP A 103 11.31 -2.60 14.56
C ASP A 103 12.47 -3.31 15.28
N ALA A 104 12.23 -3.78 16.50
CA ALA A 104 13.19 -4.55 17.28
C ALA A 104 13.35 -5.99 16.75
N ALA A 105 12.29 -6.56 16.17
CA ALA A 105 12.29 -7.91 15.63
C ALA A 105 12.76 -7.99 14.16
N VAL A 106 12.54 -6.94 13.36
CA VAL A 106 12.72 -6.99 11.90
C VAL A 106 13.87 -6.12 11.43
N ALA A 107 14.81 -6.72 10.68
CA ALA A 107 15.95 -6.02 10.11
C ALA A 107 15.51 -4.96 9.09
N ASN A 108 16.19 -3.82 9.08
CA ASN A 108 15.92 -2.68 8.18
C ASN A 108 14.52 -2.04 8.31
N SER A 109 13.73 -2.43 9.30
CA SER A 109 12.37 -1.95 9.58
C SER A 109 12.20 -0.42 9.54
N ARG A 110 13.18 0.33 10.04
CA ARG A 110 13.16 1.81 10.04
C ARG A 110 13.31 2.44 8.66
N GLN A 111 13.81 1.68 7.68
CA GLN A 111 13.95 2.13 6.29
C GLN A 111 12.68 1.86 5.48
N PHE A 112 11.79 1.00 5.98
CA PHE A 112 10.60 0.57 5.28
C PHE A 112 9.65 1.73 4.98
N LYS A 113 9.11 1.68 3.77
CA LYS A 113 7.99 2.49 3.29
C LYS A 113 6.82 1.55 3.04
N TYR A 114 5.63 2.07 3.25
CA TYR A 114 4.41 1.27 3.32
C TYR A 114 3.44 1.72 2.24
N GLY A 115 2.91 0.76 1.51
CA GLY A 115 1.83 0.93 0.55
C GLY A 115 0.85 -0.23 0.62
N ALA A 116 -0.05 -0.28 -0.35
CA ALA A 116 -1.02 -1.35 -0.52
C ALA A 116 -1.10 -1.77 -1.99
N LEU A 117 -1.36 -3.06 -2.21
CA LEU A 117 -1.64 -3.59 -3.55
C LEU A 117 -3.01 -3.10 -4.00
N ASN A 118 -3.06 -2.37 -5.11
CA ASN A 118 -4.27 -1.66 -5.54
C ASN A 118 -4.50 -1.84 -7.05
N GLY A 119 -5.71 -2.23 -7.42
CA GLY A 119 -6.11 -2.45 -8.81
C GLY A 119 -7.14 -1.46 -9.37
N GLY A 120 -7.42 -0.33 -8.71
CA GLY A 120 -8.38 0.64 -9.26
C GLY A 120 -9.05 1.64 -8.30
N CYS A 121 -8.85 1.54 -6.98
CA CYS A 121 -9.56 2.38 -6.00
C CYS A 121 -8.72 3.57 -5.51
N CYS A 122 -9.32 4.41 -4.65
CA CYS A 122 -8.65 5.51 -3.93
C CYS A 122 -7.81 5.03 -2.74
N GLY A 123 -7.35 3.77 -2.71
CA GLY A 123 -6.53 3.27 -1.62
C GLY A 123 -7.29 3.22 -0.29
N LEU A 124 -6.53 3.17 0.81
CA LEU A 124 -7.05 3.08 2.18
C LEU A 124 -7.33 4.47 2.75
N GLN A 125 -8.50 5.03 2.43
CA GLN A 125 -8.90 6.36 2.87
C GLN A 125 -9.15 6.43 4.39
N THR A 126 -9.51 5.32 5.01
CA THR A 126 -9.77 5.24 6.46
C THR A 126 -8.50 5.13 7.30
N TYR A 127 -7.35 4.81 6.68
CA TYR A 127 -6.09 4.60 7.38
C TYR A 127 -5.21 5.85 7.45
N TYR A 128 -4.24 5.80 8.37
CA TYR A 128 -3.41 6.88 8.93
C TYR A 128 -2.73 7.85 7.96
N GLN A 129 -2.71 7.55 6.67
CA GLN A 129 -1.82 8.22 5.76
C GLN A 129 -2.53 9.35 5.03
N GLY A 130 -3.85 9.30 4.84
CA GLY A 130 -4.64 10.43 4.37
C GLY A 130 -5.35 10.23 3.02
N PRO A 131 -6.03 11.28 2.52
CA PRO A 131 -7.04 11.15 1.47
C PRO A 131 -6.47 11.11 0.04
N CYS A 132 -5.19 11.41 -0.16
CA CYS A 132 -4.56 11.34 -1.48
C CYS A 132 -3.96 9.95 -1.68
N CYS A 133 -4.43 9.19 -2.66
CA CYS A 133 -3.85 7.91 -3.03
C CYS A 133 -2.90 8.10 -4.21
N VAL A 134 -1.61 7.99 -3.95
CA VAL A 134 -0.57 8.03 -4.99
C VAL A 134 -0.34 6.62 -5.49
N LEU A 135 -0.31 6.45 -6.81
CA LEU A 135 -0.02 5.19 -7.47
C LEU A 135 1.32 5.28 -8.19
N LEU A 136 2.17 4.31 -7.90
CA LEU A 136 3.48 4.21 -8.50
C LEU A 136 3.38 3.66 -9.92
N ASP A 137 4.27 4.14 -10.77
CA ASP A 137 4.44 3.62 -12.13
C ASP A 137 4.81 2.13 -12.08
N ALA A 138 4.35 1.37 -13.08
CA ALA A 138 4.58 -0.07 -13.14
C ALA A 138 6.07 -0.37 -13.32
N ASP A 139 6.77 0.34 -14.21
CA ASP A 139 8.19 0.10 -14.48
C ASP A 139 9.05 0.46 -13.28
N PHE A 140 8.63 1.45 -12.49
CA PHE A 140 9.25 1.77 -11.22
C PHE A 140 8.99 0.67 -10.18
N SER A 141 7.73 0.25 -10.03
CA SER A 141 7.31 -0.76 -9.04
C SER A 141 8.02 -2.10 -9.22
N GLU A 142 8.25 -2.54 -10.47
CA GLU A 142 8.97 -3.79 -10.75
C GLU A 142 10.48 -3.72 -10.43
N LYS A 143 11.04 -2.51 -10.28
CA LYS A 143 12.46 -2.31 -9.92
C LYS A 143 12.68 -2.14 -8.42
N LEU A 144 11.61 -2.02 -7.63
CA LEU A 144 11.70 -1.82 -6.19
C LEU A 144 12.16 -3.09 -5.48
N THR A 145 12.92 -2.90 -4.41
CA THR A 145 13.12 -3.94 -3.41
C THR A 145 11.86 -3.98 -2.53
N ALA A 146 10.88 -4.76 -2.99
CA ALA A 146 9.54 -4.79 -2.40
C ALA A 146 9.02 -6.20 -2.11
N PHE A 147 8.20 -6.30 -1.05
CA PHE A 147 7.50 -7.52 -0.66
C PHE A 147 6.07 -7.22 -0.21
N CYS A 148 5.24 -8.26 -0.23
CA CYS A 148 3.83 -8.29 0.07
C CYS A 148 3.59 -9.02 1.38
N LEU A 149 2.65 -8.52 2.19
CA LEU A 149 2.08 -9.20 3.34
C LEU A 149 0.56 -9.31 3.18
N ALA A 150 -0.04 -10.31 3.82
CA ALA A 150 -1.48 -10.57 3.75
C ALA A 150 -2.35 -9.46 4.40
N GLY A 151 -1.73 -8.58 5.18
CA GLY A 151 -2.39 -7.51 5.91
C GLY A 151 -1.41 -6.52 6.52
N ASN A 152 -1.95 -5.53 7.24
CA ASN A 152 -1.17 -4.56 7.98
C ASN A 152 -0.20 -5.26 8.96
N SER A 153 1.11 -5.08 8.78
CA SER A 153 2.15 -5.70 9.60
C SER A 153 1.99 -5.45 11.09
N LEU A 154 1.51 -4.26 11.46
CA LEU A 154 1.27 -3.86 12.84
C LEU A 154 -0.08 -4.35 13.41
N LYS A 155 -0.87 -5.11 12.66
CA LYS A 155 -2.13 -5.72 13.15
C LYS A 155 -2.17 -7.22 12.92
N HIS A 156 -1.84 -7.66 11.72
CA HIS A 156 -2.09 -9.02 11.26
C HIS A 156 -1.23 -10.07 11.98
N TYR A 157 -0.02 -9.67 12.40
CA TYR A 157 0.98 -10.55 13.04
C TYR A 157 1.12 -10.29 14.55
N PHE A 158 0.23 -9.49 15.12
CA PHE A 158 0.14 -9.25 16.56
C PHE A 158 -1.21 -9.78 17.06
N PRO A 159 -1.26 -11.01 17.61
CA PRO A 159 -2.52 -11.64 18.04
C PRO A 159 -3.24 -10.86 19.15
N ASP A 160 -2.49 -10.09 19.96
CA ASP A 160 -3.05 -9.30 21.07
C ASP A 160 -3.21 -7.81 20.74
N VAL A 161 -4.35 -7.25 21.17
CA VAL A 161 -4.76 -5.90 20.76
C VAL A 161 -4.07 -4.80 21.57
N ASP A 162 -3.68 -5.06 22.81
CA ASP A 162 -3.07 -4.07 23.72
C ASP A 162 -1.56 -4.29 23.87
N ILE A 163 -0.80 -3.53 23.08
CA ILE A 163 0.66 -3.46 23.16
C ILE A 163 1.02 -2.01 23.48
N SER A 164 1.11 -1.69 24.77
CA SER A 164 1.50 -0.36 25.27
C SER A 164 3.01 -0.14 25.27
N HIS A 165 3.81 -1.21 25.14
CA HIS A 165 5.27 -1.19 25.21
C HIS A 165 5.89 -2.07 24.13
N ALA A 166 7.18 -1.88 23.83
CA ALA A 166 7.92 -2.68 22.87
C ALA A 166 8.15 -4.10 23.41
N ASP A 167 7.18 -5.00 23.22
CA ASP A 167 7.28 -6.41 23.59
C ASP A 167 7.32 -7.26 22.30
N THR A 168 8.52 -7.67 21.92
CA THR A 168 8.76 -8.45 20.70
C THR A 168 8.21 -9.87 20.79
N ASN A 169 7.99 -10.41 21.99
CA ASN A 169 7.47 -11.77 22.18
C ASN A 169 6.02 -11.94 21.69
N ARG A 170 5.38 -10.84 21.28
CA ARG A 170 4.01 -10.80 20.77
C ARG A 170 3.94 -10.73 19.25
N LEU A 171 5.06 -10.64 18.55
CA LEU A 171 5.08 -10.79 17.10
C LEU A 171 5.05 -12.29 16.76
N ASP A 172 4.10 -12.69 15.91
CA ASP A 172 4.09 -14.04 15.35
C ASP A 172 5.10 -14.13 14.21
N ASP A 173 6.37 -14.29 14.59
CA ASP A 173 7.52 -14.31 13.69
C ASP A 173 7.41 -15.41 12.64
N SER A 174 6.93 -16.59 13.04
CA SER A 174 6.76 -17.75 12.16
C SER A 174 5.73 -17.47 11.08
N LYS A 175 4.58 -16.90 11.46
CA LYS A 175 3.55 -16.52 10.50
C LYS A 175 4.03 -15.40 9.58
N LEU A 176 4.71 -14.39 10.12
CA LEU A 176 5.26 -13.29 9.33
C LEU A 176 6.25 -13.79 8.27
N GLN A 177 7.16 -14.71 8.64
CA GLN A 177 8.13 -15.30 7.73
C GLN A 177 7.48 -16.20 6.67
N ALA A 178 6.41 -16.93 7.01
CA ALA A 178 5.69 -17.77 6.06
C ALA A 178 4.81 -16.96 5.09
N ASP A 179 4.22 -15.86 5.55
CA ASP A 179 3.27 -15.07 4.75
C ASP A 179 3.93 -14.03 3.84
N VAL A 180 5.24 -13.78 3.98
CA VAL A 180 5.91 -12.76 3.16
C VAL A 180 6.19 -13.28 1.76
N ALA A 181 5.74 -12.54 0.74
CA ALA A 181 5.98 -12.86 -0.65
C ALA A 181 6.72 -11.71 -1.36
N PRO A 182 7.60 -11.96 -2.33
CA PRO A 182 8.21 -10.90 -3.11
C PRO A 182 7.16 -10.22 -4.01
N TYR A 183 7.33 -8.93 -4.28
CA TYR A 183 6.35 -8.17 -5.08
C TYR A 183 6.17 -8.71 -6.51
N SER A 184 7.22 -9.28 -7.11
CA SER A 184 7.14 -9.94 -8.43
C SER A 184 6.15 -11.12 -8.44
N TYR A 185 5.85 -11.70 -7.27
CA TYR A 185 4.92 -12.81 -7.08
C TYR A 185 3.59 -12.40 -6.45
N ARG A 186 3.30 -11.09 -6.36
CA ARG A 186 2.04 -10.53 -5.84
C ARG A 186 0.78 -11.19 -6.40
N HIS A 187 0.82 -11.60 -7.66
CA HIS A 187 -0.30 -12.18 -8.38
C HIS A 187 -0.59 -13.62 -7.91
N CYS A 188 0.42 -14.45 -7.69
CA CYS A 188 0.26 -15.77 -7.05
C CYS A 188 -0.23 -15.61 -5.61
N PHE A 189 0.43 -14.72 -4.86
CA PHE A 189 0.14 -14.49 -3.45
C PHE A 189 -1.30 -14.01 -3.22
N ALA A 190 -1.72 -12.95 -3.92
CA ALA A 190 -3.07 -12.40 -3.77
C ALA A 190 -4.15 -13.43 -4.16
N THR A 191 -3.92 -14.21 -5.22
CA THR A 191 -4.85 -15.27 -5.63
C THR A 191 -5.00 -16.34 -4.56
N LEU A 192 -3.90 -16.86 -4.01
CA LEU A 192 -3.94 -17.87 -2.95
C LEU A 192 -4.69 -17.36 -1.71
N GLN A 193 -4.38 -16.13 -1.28
CA GLN A 193 -4.94 -15.53 -0.08
C GLN A 193 -6.44 -15.19 -0.19
N ARG A 194 -6.99 -15.16 -1.42
CA ARG A 194 -8.38 -14.73 -1.68
C ARG A 194 -9.19 -15.74 -2.45
N ILE A 195 -8.67 -16.94 -2.65
CA ILE A 195 -9.21 -17.91 -3.62
C ILE A 195 -10.68 -18.24 -3.37
N ASP A 196 -11.07 -18.35 -2.09
CA ASP A 196 -12.44 -18.65 -1.69
C ASP A 196 -13.43 -17.51 -2.01
N GLU A 197 -12.94 -16.26 -2.03
CA GLU A 197 -13.74 -15.07 -2.35
C GLU A 197 -13.94 -14.91 -3.87
N LEU A 198 -13.06 -15.48 -4.71
CA LEU A 198 -13.07 -15.24 -6.16
C LEU A 198 -14.32 -15.80 -6.85
N SER A 199 -14.84 -16.93 -6.37
CA SER A 199 -16.04 -17.55 -6.95
C SER A 199 -17.34 -16.81 -6.62
N GLN A 200 -17.29 -15.88 -5.67
CA GLN A 200 -18.45 -15.17 -5.13
C GLN A 200 -18.55 -13.72 -5.63
N ARG A 201 -17.56 -13.26 -6.41
CA ARG A 201 -17.42 -11.87 -6.82
C ARG A 201 -17.19 -11.75 -8.31
N ASP A 202 -17.87 -10.80 -8.92
CA ASP A 202 -17.67 -10.48 -10.33
C ASP A 202 -16.32 -9.80 -10.55
N LYS A 203 -15.87 -9.80 -11.80
CA LYS A 203 -14.57 -9.25 -12.20
C LYS A 203 -14.45 -7.76 -11.87
N GLU A 204 -15.55 -7.03 -11.95
CA GLU A 204 -15.68 -5.61 -11.60
C GLU A 204 -15.36 -5.35 -10.11
N GLU A 205 -15.50 -6.36 -9.25
CA GLU A 205 -15.24 -6.26 -7.82
C GLU A 205 -13.83 -6.69 -7.41
N TRP A 206 -13.01 -7.20 -8.34
CA TRP A 206 -11.67 -7.71 -8.04
C TRP A 206 -10.73 -6.66 -7.44
N ALA A 207 -10.90 -5.39 -7.78
CA ALA A 207 -10.17 -4.30 -7.13
C ALA A 207 -10.45 -4.21 -5.62
N ARG A 208 -11.68 -4.54 -5.18
CA ARG A 208 -12.05 -4.57 -3.76
C ARG A 208 -11.53 -5.83 -3.04
N ILE A 209 -11.22 -6.90 -3.79
CA ILE A 209 -10.59 -8.10 -3.23
C ILE A 209 -9.14 -7.79 -2.81
N LEU A 210 -8.43 -6.99 -3.60
CA LEU A 210 -7.07 -6.53 -3.26
C LEU A 210 -7.08 -5.52 -2.12
N LEU A 211 -8.06 -4.62 -2.10
CA LEU A 211 -8.15 -3.53 -1.15
C LEU A 211 -9.60 -3.17 -0.85
N ASP A 212 -10.05 -3.57 0.33
CA ASP A 212 -11.34 -3.25 0.93
C ASP A 212 -11.13 -2.28 2.09
N ASP A 213 -11.20 -0.98 1.79
CA ASP A 213 -11.03 0.09 2.78
C ASP A 213 -12.12 0.05 3.86
N ALA A 214 -13.34 -0.33 3.51
CA ALA A 214 -14.46 -0.37 4.45
C ALA A 214 -14.26 -1.42 5.54
N GLN A 215 -13.67 -2.57 5.18
CA GLN A 215 -13.32 -3.63 6.12
C GLN A 215 -11.87 -3.53 6.62
N GLY A 216 -11.10 -2.58 6.10
CA GLY A 216 -9.68 -2.43 6.36
C GLY A 216 -8.84 -3.67 6.00
N ARG A 217 -9.27 -4.43 4.99
CA ARG A 217 -8.56 -5.61 4.47
C ARG A 217 -7.81 -5.22 3.21
N TYR A 218 -6.51 -5.48 3.18
CA TYR A 218 -5.66 -5.18 2.03
C TYR A 218 -4.38 -5.98 2.11
N PHE A 219 -3.68 -6.09 0.99
CA PHE A 219 -2.31 -6.59 0.96
C PHE A 219 -1.34 -5.44 1.19
N GLU A 220 -0.58 -5.48 2.28
CA GLU A 220 0.41 -4.46 2.57
C GLU A 220 1.64 -4.68 1.69
N ILE A 221 2.14 -3.61 1.07
CA ILE A 221 3.38 -3.61 0.31
C ILE A 221 4.43 -2.85 1.12
N ILE A 222 5.57 -3.49 1.34
CA ILE A 222 6.72 -2.88 2.01
C ILE A 222 7.86 -2.78 1.01
N PHE A 223 8.49 -1.61 0.94
CA PHE A 223 9.60 -1.35 0.03
C PHE A 223 10.62 -0.39 0.67
N LEU A 224 11.84 -0.34 0.14
CA LEU A 224 12.94 0.44 0.73
C LEU A 224 13.13 1.82 0.08
N GLU A 225 12.97 1.87 -1.24
CA GLU A 225 13.33 3.03 -2.03
C GLU A 225 12.30 4.15 -1.87
N GLY A 226 12.77 5.39 -1.76
CA GLY A 226 11.88 6.54 -1.86
C GLY A 226 11.54 6.81 -3.32
N PHE A 227 10.36 7.38 -3.54
CA PHE A 227 9.88 7.75 -4.87
C PHE A 227 9.63 9.26 -4.95
N SER A 228 9.63 9.77 -6.16
CA SER A 228 9.46 11.16 -6.51
C SER A 228 8.33 11.30 -7.53
N ARG A 229 8.17 12.49 -8.12
CA ARG A 229 7.10 12.74 -9.10
C ARG A 229 7.24 11.87 -10.34
N GLU A 230 8.47 11.64 -10.78
CA GLU A 230 8.81 10.91 -12.00
C GLU A 230 8.42 9.42 -11.91
N ASP A 231 8.30 8.91 -10.70
CA ASP A 231 8.01 7.51 -10.39
C ASP A 231 6.50 7.25 -10.24
N LEU A 232 5.66 8.28 -10.43
CA LEU A 232 4.22 8.20 -10.25
C LEU A 232 3.52 7.91 -11.56
N LYS A 233 2.54 7.01 -11.51
CA LYS A 233 1.50 6.90 -12.53
C LYS A 233 0.47 8.01 -12.33
N GLU A 234 -0.04 8.14 -11.10
CA GLU A 234 -1.17 9.02 -10.81
C GLU A 234 -1.39 9.31 -9.32
N ILE A 235 -2.26 10.28 -9.04
CA ILE A 235 -2.75 10.65 -7.71
C ILE A 235 -4.28 10.68 -7.76
N ARG A 236 -4.92 9.79 -7.01
CA ARG A 236 -6.38 9.67 -6.93
C ARG A 236 -6.90 10.30 -5.64
N ILE A 237 -7.95 11.11 -5.76
CA ILE A 237 -8.67 11.69 -4.62
C ILE A 237 -10.15 11.42 -4.83
N SER A 238 -10.87 11.05 -3.77
CA SER A 238 -12.31 10.81 -3.86
C SER A 238 -13.06 12.13 -4.14
N HIS A 239 -14.20 12.05 -4.84
CA HIS A 239 -15.01 13.24 -5.12
C HIS A 239 -15.44 13.96 -3.83
N LYS A 240 -15.75 13.20 -2.78
CA LYS A 240 -16.10 13.74 -1.45
C LYS A 240 -14.96 14.57 -0.87
N GLU A 241 -13.75 14.02 -0.87
CA GLU A 241 -12.56 14.71 -0.35
C GLU A 241 -12.20 15.92 -1.21
N TYR A 242 -12.27 15.81 -2.54
CA TYR A 242 -12.09 16.95 -3.43
C TYR A 242 -13.08 18.09 -3.15
N SER A 243 -14.36 17.76 -2.96
CA SER A 243 -15.40 18.75 -2.62
C SER A 243 -15.10 19.44 -1.29
N LYS A 244 -14.57 18.70 -0.32
CA LYS A 244 -14.15 19.22 1.00
C LYS A 244 -12.93 20.15 0.89
N ILE A 245 -11.92 19.81 0.08
CA ILE A 245 -10.79 20.73 -0.20
C ILE A 245 -11.33 22.04 -0.77
N LYS A 246 -12.24 21.94 -1.75
CA LYS A 246 -12.84 23.11 -2.40
C LYS A 246 -13.66 23.96 -1.44
N SER A 247 -14.34 23.39 -0.45
CA SER A 247 -15.05 24.17 0.58
C SER A 247 -14.10 24.81 1.59
N LEU A 248 -13.02 24.12 1.98
CA LEU A 248 -12.01 24.62 2.93
C LEU A 248 -11.21 25.83 2.40
N THR A 249 -11.20 26.07 1.09
CA THR A 249 -10.63 27.32 0.53
C THR A 249 -11.50 28.55 0.76
N LYS A 250 -12.81 28.35 0.98
CA LYS A 250 -13.77 29.43 1.19
C LYS A 250 -13.84 29.85 2.66
N GLU A 251 -13.47 28.96 3.56
CA GLU A 251 -13.45 29.20 5.01
C GLU A 251 -12.01 29.38 5.49
N LYS A 252 -11.76 30.44 6.27
CA LYS A 252 -10.42 30.78 6.81
C LYS A 252 -9.92 29.71 7.79
N SER A 253 -9.36 28.62 7.27
CA SER A 253 -8.67 27.59 8.07
C SER A 253 -7.27 28.07 8.47
N LYS A 254 -6.70 27.49 9.54
CA LYS A 254 -5.43 27.93 10.16
C LYS A 254 -4.16 27.73 9.31
N ARG A 255 -4.27 26.99 8.20
CA ARG A 255 -3.33 27.03 7.07
C ARG A 255 -4.10 26.53 5.85
N PRO A 256 -4.78 27.41 5.11
CA PRO A 256 -5.44 27.02 3.88
C PRO A 256 -4.40 26.46 2.93
N LEU A 257 -4.70 25.36 2.23
CA LEU A 257 -3.97 25.06 1.01
C LEU A 257 -4.17 26.27 0.07
N THR A 258 -3.08 26.82 -0.42
CA THR A 258 -3.09 27.91 -1.38
C THR A 258 -3.83 27.47 -2.65
N LEU A 259 -4.40 28.44 -3.37
CA LEU A 259 -4.97 28.17 -4.70
C LEU A 259 -3.94 27.51 -5.62
N GLU A 260 -2.64 27.81 -5.49
CA GLU A 260 -1.58 27.15 -6.24
C GLU A 260 -1.33 25.69 -5.80
N GLU A 261 -1.46 25.35 -4.52
CA GLU A 261 -1.36 23.97 -4.03
C GLU A 261 -2.54 23.14 -4.55
N ILE A 262 -3.72 23.74 -4.57
CA ILE A 262 -4.95 23.14 -5.09
C ILE A 262 -4.93 23.09 -6.60
N ASP A 263 -4.46 24.11 -7.28
CA ASP A 263 -4.23 24.14 -8.72
C ASP A 263 -3.04 23.28 -9.09
N THR A 264 -2.11 22.93 -8.21
CA THR A 264 -1.13 21.87 -8.49
C THR A 264 -1.84 20.52 -8.46
N LEU A 265 -2.69 20.28 -7.46
CA LEU A 265 -3.54 19.09 -7.38
C LEU A 265 -4.66 19.07 -8.46
N ALA A 266 -5.07 20.23 -8.97
CA ALA A 266 -6.14 20.46 -9.95
C ALA A 266 -5.62 20.85 -11.34
N TYR A 267 -4.34 21.10 -11.56
CA TYR A 267 -3.71 21.15 -12.89
C TYR A 267 -3.64 19.74 -13.47
N TYR A 268 -3.64 18.73 -12.59
CA TYR A 268 -3.98 17.36 -12.93
C TYR A 268 -5.47 17.14 -13.29
N LYS A 269 -6.38 18.12 -13.08
CA LYS A 269 -7.78 18.12 -13.55
C LYS A 269 -7.89 18.46 -15.05
N THR A 270 -7.05 19.37 -15.57
CA THR A 270 -7.19 19.95 -16.93
C THR A 270 -6.88 18.97 -18.08
N ILE A 271 -6.31 17.80 -17.79
CA ILE A 271 -6.08 16.74 -18.78
C ILE A 271 -7.37 15.91 -19.03
N LEU A 272 -8.36 15.97 -18.13
CA LEU A 272 -9.58 15.13 -18.17
C LEU A 272 -10.77 15.77 -18.90
N GLU A 273 -10.82 17.11 -19.03
CA GLU A 273 -11.95 17.81 -19.68
C GLU A 273 -11.89 17.77 -21.22
N ASN A 274 -10.84 17.21 -21.84
CA ASN A 274 -10.69 17.08 -23.30
C ASN A 274 -10.92 15.67 -23.88
N CYS A 275 -11.29 14.68 -23.08
CA CYS A 275 -11.66 13.35 -23.56
C CYS A 275 -13.18 13.16 -23.58
N ASN A 276 -13.89 14.01 -24.34
CA ASN A 276 -15.31 13.86 -24.59
C ASN A 276 -15.59 12.73 -25.61
N LYS A 277 -15.85 11.51 -25.13
CA LYS A 277 -16.94 10.60 -25.58
C LYS A 277 -16.89 9.24 -24.85
N PRO A 278 -18.04 8.57 -24.69
CA PRO A 278 -18.37 7.82 -23.48
C PRO A 278 -17.93 6.35 -23.55
N GLN A 279 -17.46 5.81 -22.43
CA GLN A 279 -17.64 4.40 -22.13
C GLN A 279 -18.25 4.26 -20.74
N LYS A 280 -19.31 3.45 -20.70
CA LYS A 280 -20.06 3.07 -19.50
C LYS A 280 -19.09 2.61 -18.41
N ILE A 281 -18.92 3.44 -17.38
CA ILE A 281 -18.27 3.11 -16.12
C ILE A 281 -19.34 3.29 -15.05
N ASP A 282 -20.06 2.21 -14.84
CA ASP A 282 -21.09 2.08 -13.84
C ASP A 282 -20.36 1.67 -12.56
N GLN A 283 -20.38 2.56 -11.55
CA GLN A 283 -20.09 2.27 -10.14
C GLN A 283 -18.63 2.17 -9.65
N ALA A 284 -17.81 3.19 -9.90
CA ALA A 284 -16.77 3.61 -8.93
C ALA A 284 -16.31 5.05 -9.23
N GLY A 285 -16.93 6.03 -8.58
CA GLY A 285 -16.67 7.46 -8.81
C GLY A 285 -15.29 7.94 -8.38
N TYR A 286 -14.26 7.63 -9.19
CA TYR A 286 -12.88 8.05 -8.97
C TYR A 286 -12.23 8.54 -10.27
N PHE A 287 -11.24 9.42 -10.13
CA PHE A 287 -10.54 10.06 -11.25
C PHE A 287 -9.18 9.37 -11.48
N LYS A 288 -8.84 9.08 -12.75
CA LYS A 288 -7.58 8.46 -13.18
C LYS A 288 -6.61 9.54 -13.73
N LEU A 289 -5.33 9.56 -13.36
CA LEU A 289 -4.29 10.41 -13.96
C LEU A 289 -3.29 9.57 -14.79
N GLU A 290 -2.57 10.20 -15.73
CA GLU A 290 -1.36 9.61 -16.35
C GLU A 290 -0.30 10.71 -16.54
N PRO A 291 1.01 10.42 -16.41
CA PRO A 291 2.05 11.43 -16.59
C PRO A 291 2.21 11.74 -18.08
N LYS A 292 2.18 13.02 -18.46
CA LYS A 292 2.56 13.40 -19.82
C LYS A 292 4.06 13.12 -20.03
N LYS A 293 4.41 12.31 -21.04
CA LYS A 293 5.73 12.37 -21.67
C LYS A 293 5.99 13.84 -22.08
N LYS A 294 7.12 14.39 -21.64
CA LYS A 294 7.56 15.75 -22.02
C LYS A 294 7.53 15.89 -23.56
N LEU A 295 6.92 16.99 -24.03
CA LEU A 295 7.24 17.60 -25.32
C LEU A 295 8.62 18.27 -25.21
#